data_AF-A0A8T4VDJ4-F1
#
_entry.id   AF-A0A8T4VDJ4-F1
#
_cell.length_a   1.000
_cell.length_b   1.000
_cell.length_c   1.000
_cell.angle_alpha   90.00
_cell.angle_beta   90.00
_cell.angle_gamma   90.00
#
_symmetry.space_group_name_H-M   'P 1'
#
loop_
_entity.id
_entity.type
_entity.pdbx_description
1 polymer ?
#
loop_
_entity_poly.entity_id
_entity_poly.type
_entity_poly.pdbx_seq_one_letter_code
_entity_poly.pdbx_strand_id
1 'polypeptide(L)'
;VGVFSEQMVRIIWVQLDGVDELQKQIDLALESLFKPEERFMGHITIARVKHVDNKTALLDAVKKIKVNQLQFTVERFCLKKSVLTTEKPVYTILEEYPLR
;
A
#
# COMPACT_ATOMS: atom_id res chain seq x y z
N VAL A 1 -10.44 4.60 -5.08
CA VAL A 1 -9.46 3.82 -5.88
C VAL A 1 -8.74 4.79 -6.78
N GLY A 2 -7.44 4.62 -6.96
CA GLY A 2 -6.64 5.50 -7.79
C GLY A 2 -5.54 4.77 -8.53
N VAL A 3 -4.81 5.55 -9.33
CA VAL A 3 -3.58 5.17 -10.01
C VAL A 3 -2.54 6.24 -9.69
N PHE A 4 -1.26 5.88 -9.58
CA PHE A 4 -0.20 6.87 -9.32
C PHE A 4 0.07 7.78 -10.52
N SER A 5 -0.12 7.25 -11.74
CA SER A 5 0.06 7.99 -12.97
C SER A 5 -1.02 7.57 -13.95
N GLU A 6 -1.83 8.53 -14.39
CA GLU A 6 -2.73 8.29 -15.52
C GLU A 6 -1.91 8.11 -16.81
N GLN A 7 -0.70 8.67 -16.92
CA GLN A 7 0.15 8.46 -18.10
C GLN A 7 0.61 7.01 -18.21
N MET A 8 1.09 6.44 -17.10
CA MET A 8 1.60 5.08 -17.02
C MET A 8 0.92 4.32 -15.88
N VAL A 9 -0.19 3.66 -16.19
CA VAL A 9 -0.99 2.90 -15.22
C VAL A 9 -0.29 1.58 -14.89
N ARG A 10 0.59 1.57 -13.88
CA ARG A 10 1.25 0.35 -13.38
C ARG A 10 0.64 -0.23 -12.11
N ILE A 11 0.07 0.62 -11.27
CA ILE A 11 -0.46 0.24 -9.97
C ILE A 11 -1.84 0.85 -9.82
N ILE A 12 -2.80 0.02 -9.41
CA ILE A 12 -4.13 0.41 -8.98
C ILE A 12 -4.19 0.19 -7.47
N TRP A 13 -4.63 1.20 -6.74
CA TRP A 13 -4.61 1.20 -5.28
C TRP A 13 -5.89 1.78 -4.68
N VAL A 14 -6.13 1.47 -3.40
CA VAL A 14 -7.22 2.03 -2.58
C VAL A 14 -6.58 2.91 -1.51
N GLN A 15 -7.14 4.11 -1.30
CA GLN A 15 -6.69 5.03 -0.26
C GLN A 15 -6.86 4.37 1.12
N LEU A 16 -5.87 4.56 1.99
CA LEU A 16 -5.93 4.16 3.39
C LEU A 16 -5.55 5.38 4.24
N ASP A 17 -6.49 5.83 5.05
CA ASP A 17 -6.28 6.97 5.95
C ASP A 17 -6.00 6.49 7.39
N GLY A 18 -5.36 7.34 8.19
CA GLY A 18 -5.16 7.09 9.63
C GLY A 18 -3.88 6.32 9.99
N VAL A 19 -2.96 6.16 9.03
CA VAL A 19 -1.67 5.45 9.23
C VAL A 19 -0.46 6.39 9.20
N ASP A 20 -0.67 7.65 8.83
CA ASP A 20 0.39 8.64 8.60
C ASP A 20 1.21 8.91 9.87
N GLU A 21 0.55 9.01 11.02
CA GLU A 21 1.21 9.27 12.29
C GLU A 21 2.08 8.08 12.74
N LEU A 22 1.55 6.87 12.64
CA LEU A 22 2.30 5.65 12.93
C LEU A 22 3.51 5.52 11.99
N GLN A 23 3.34 5.81 10.71
CA GLN A 23 4.42 5.75 9.74
C GLN A 23 5.55 6.73 10.08
N LYS A 24 5.24 7.98 10.42
CA LYS A 24 6.24 8.97 10.86
C LYS A 24 6.99 8.53 12.10
N GLN A 25 6.28 7.97 13.08
CA GLN A 25 6.92 7.46 14.31
C GLN A 25 7.89 6.31 14.01
N ILE A 26 7.52 5.41 13.09
CA ILE A 26 8.40 4.33 12.65
C ILE A 26 9.63 4.89 11.92
N ASP A 27 9.45 5.84 11.01
CA ASP A 27 10.57 6.47 10.29
C ASP A 27 11.56 7.15 11.23
N LEU A 28 11.07 7.93 12.21
CA LEU A 28 11.90 8.59 13.21
C LEU A 28 12.65 7.58 14.08
N ALA A 29 11.98 6.51 14.53
CA ALA A 29 12.61 5.46 15.32
C ALA A 29 13.71 4.71 14.55
N LEU A 30 13.65 4.72 13.21
CA LEU A 30 14.54 3.99 12.32
C LEU A 30 15.49 4.91 11.53
N GLU A 31 15.51 6.22 11.80
CA GLU A 31 16.25 7.21 11.00
C GLU A 31 17.77 6.96 10.95
N SER A 32 18.30 6.31 12.00
CA SER A 32 19.72 5.93 12.07
C SER A 32 20.08 4.77 11.13
N LEU A 33 19.09 4.02 10.65
CA LEU A 33 19.23 2.85 9.79
C LEU A 33 18.69 3.09 8.38
N PHE A 34 17.63 3.90 8.24
CA PHE A 34 16.92 4.12 6.98
C PHE A 34 16.57 5.60 6.79
N LYS A 35 16.56 6.07 5.54
CA LYS A 35 16.08 7.42 5.22
C LYS A 35 14.56 7.49 5.41
N PRO A 36 14.03 8.52 6.11
CA PRO A 36 12.58 8.76 6.18
C PRO A 36 11.93 8.96 4.80
N GLU A 37 10.68 8.51 4.67
CA GLU A 37 9.83 8.71 3.48
C GLU A 37 9.09 10.05 3.58
N GLU A 38 9.49 11.00 2.75
CA GLU A 38 8.96 12.36 2.75
C GLU A 38 7.58 12.48 2.10
N ARG A 39 7.18 11.51 1.26
CA ARG A 39 5.94 11.55 0.47
C ARG A 39 5.04 10.35 0.73
N PHE A 40 5.03 9.89 1.98
CA PHE A 40 4.17 8.78 2.37
C PHE A 40 2.70 9.11 2.06
N MET A 41 2.02 8.16 1.44
CA MET A 41 0.59 8.16 1.20
C MET A 41 0.08 6.78 1.57
N GLY A 42 -0.77 6.69 2.58
CA GLY A 42 -1.40 5.43 2.97
C GLY A 42 -2.24 4.87 1.82
N HIS A 43 -1.84 3.70 1.31
CA HIS A 43 -2.58 3.03 0.23
C HIS A 43 -2.42 1.51 0.29
N ILE A 44 -3.42 0.81 -0.23
CA ILE A 44 -3.40 -0.63 -0.43
C ILE A 44 -3.32 -0.89 -1.93
N THR A 45 -2.20 -1.47 -2.39
CA THR A 45 -2.10 -1.94 -3.78
C THR A 45 -3.04 -3.12 -3.97
N ILE A 46 -4.01 -2.99 -4.89
CA ILE A 46 -4.98 -4.05 -5.20
C ILE A 46 -4.67 -4.74 -6.54
N ALA A 47 -3.97 -4.06 -7.46
CA ALA A 47 -3.55 -4.66 -8.71
C ALA A 47 -2.25 -4.03 -9.23
N ARG A 48 -1.43 -4.86 -9.90
CA ARG A 48 -0.28 -4.42 -10.70
C ARG A 48 -0.56 -4.74 -12.15
N VAL A 49 -0.55 -3.70 -12.98
CA VAL A 49 -0.91 -3.78 -14.40
C VAL A 49 0.34 -4.14 -15.20
N LYS A 50 0.30 -5.28 -15.89
CA LYS A 50 1.41 -5.75 -16.74
C LYS A 50 1.36 -5.14 -18.15
N HIS A 51 0.15 -5.02 -18.70
CA HIS A 51 -0.08 -4.51 -20.04
C HIS A 51 -1.42 -3.75 -20.08
N VAL A 52 -1.51 -2.75 -20.95
CA VAL A 52 -2.71 -1.91 -21.12
C VAL A 52 -3.02 -1.82 -22.60
N ASP A 53 -4.06 -2.53 -23.06
CA ASP A 53 -4.52 -2.48 -24.44
C ASP A 53 -5.29 -1.17 -24.71
N ASN A 54 -6.27 -0.86 -23.85
CA ASN A 54 -7.07 0.36 -23.93
C ASN A 54 -7.02 1.13 -22.61
N LYS A 55 -6.18 2.15 -22.61
CA LYS A 55 -5.92 2.99 -21.44
C LYS A 55 -7.14 3.78 -20.98
N THR A 56 -7.89 4.38 -21.92
CA THR A 56 -9.06 5.19 -21.60
C THR A 56 -10.13 4.33 -20.93
N ALA A 57 -10.43 3.17 -21.52
CA ALA A 57 -11.40 2.23 -20.96
C ALA A 57 -10.99 1.75 -19.55
N LEU A 58 -9.70 1.47 -19.33
CA LEU A 58 -9.18 1.09 -18.01
C LEU A 58 -9.37 2.21 -16.98
N LEU A 59 -8.97 3.45 -17.31
CA LEU A 59 -9.11 4.59 -16.41
C LEU A 59 -10.58 4.87 -16.09
N ASP A 60 -11.48 4.77 -17.07
CA ASP A 60 -12.92 4.94 -16.86
C ASP A 60 -13.49 3.84 -15.97
N ALA A 61 -13.03 2.59 -16.14
CA ALA A 61 -13.42 1.49 -15.28
C ALA A 61 -12.96 1.72 -13.84
N VAL A 62 -11.69 2.11 -13.63
CA VAL A 62 -11.13 2.42 -12.30
C VAL A 62 -11.92 3.55 -11.62
N LYS A 63 -12.27 4.62 -12.35
CA LYS A 63 -13.06 5.75 -11.84
C LYS A 63 -14.47 5.34 -11.41
N LYS A 64 -15.05 4.32 -12.05
CA LYS A 64 -16.38 3.80 -11.71
C LYS A 64 -16.39 2.84 -10.50
N ILE A 65 -15.23 2.38 -10.03
CA ILE A 65 -15.15 1.49 -8.87
C ILE A 65 -15.56 2.26 -7.62
N LYS A 66 -16.72 1.89 -7.07
CA LYS A 66 -17.16 2.34 -5.75
C LYS A 66 -16.62 1.38 -4.71
N VAL A 67 -15.83 1.90 -3.79
CA VAL A 67 -15.36 1.14 -2.61
C VAL A 67 -16.25 1.56 -1.46
N ASN A 68 -16.82 0.58 -0.76
CA ASN A 68 -17.52 0.85 0.49
C ASN A 68 -16.52 1.44 1.48
N GLN A 69 -16.90 2.51 2.17
CA GLN A 69 -16.07 3.01 3.27
C GLN A 69 -16.03 1.94 4.35
N LEU A 70 -14.87 1.30 4.48
CA LEU A 70 -14.59 0.29 5.48
C LEU A 70 -13.73 0.96 6.54
N GLN A 71 -14.27 1.04 7.75
CA GLN A 71 -13.55 1.51 8.92
C GLN A 71 -13.43 0.36 9.90
N PHE A 72 -12.23 0.19 10.45
CA PHE A 72 -11.96 -0.79 11.49
C PHE A 72 -10.87 -0.24 12.40
N THR A 73 -10.86 -0.74 13.63
CA THR A 73 -9.81 -0.43 14.60
C THR A 73 -8.55 -1.22 14.27
N VAL A 74 -7.41 -0.55 14.17
CA VAL A 74 -6.12 -1.23 14.09
C VAL A 74 -5.73 -1.69 15.49
N GLU A 75 -5.59 -3.00 15.68
CA GLU A 75 -5.25 -3.59 16.99
C GLU A 75 -3.75 -3.79 17.16
N ARG A 76 -3.00 -3.85 16.06
CA ARG A 76 -1.55 -4.10 16.05
C ARG A 76 -0.92 -3.71 14.72
N PHE A 77 0.38 -3.48 14.73
CA PHE A 77 1.21 -3.45 13.51
C PHE A 77 2.26 -4.56 13.57
N CYS A 78 2.83 -4.92 12.41
CA CYS A 78 3.70 -6.10 12.32
C CYS A 78 4.96 -5.80 11.53
N LEU A 79 6.10 -6.32 11.99
CA LEU A 79 7.30 -6.41 11.17
C LEU A 79 7.16 -7.64 10.25
N LYS A 80 7.19 -7.40 8.94
CA LYS A 80 7.01 -8.46 7.94
C LYS A 80 8.27 -8.66 7.11
N LYS A 81 8.56 -9.92 6.79
CA LYS A 81 9.57 -10.34 5.82
C LYS A 81 8.91 -10.82 4.54
N SER A 82 9.43 -10.39 3.40
CA SER A 82 9.03 -10.86 2.07
C SER A 82 10.21 -11.54 1.39
N VAL A 83 10.06 -12.80 1.00
CA VAL A 83 11.06 -13.56 0.24
C VAL A 83 10.50 -13.95 -1.11
N LEU A 84 11.15 -13.52 -2.18
CA LEU A 84 10.80 -13.93 -3.54
C LEU A 84 11.27 -15.37 -3.76
N THR A 85 10.35 -16.27 -4.11
CA THR A 85 10.67 -17.63 -4.55
C THR A 85 10.33 -17.78 -6.03
N THR A 86 10.77 -18.87 -6.64
CA THR A 86 10.47 -19.21 -8.04
C THR A 86 8.98 -19.40 -8.28
N GLU A 87 8.23 -19.88 -7.29
CA GLU A 87 6.79 -20.12 -7.40
C GLU A 87 5.97 -18.87 -7.04
N LYS A 88 6.20 -18.30 -5.85
CA LYS A 88 5.44 -17.17 -5.31
C LYS A 88 6.17 -16.42 -4.20
N PRO A 89 5.87 -15.13 -3.98
CA PRO A 89 6.38 -14.43 -2.79
C PRO A 89 5.85 -15.09 -1.51
N VAL A 90 6.74 -15.32 -0.55
CA VAL A 90 6.41 -15.81 0.78
C VAL A 90 6.52 -14.65 1.76
N TYR A 91 5.43 -14.42 2.49
CA TYR A 91 5.35 -13.38 3.52
C TYR A 91 5.30 -14.02 4.90
N THR A 92 6.12 -13.53 5.81
CA THR A 92 6.20 -14.01 7.19
C THR A 92 6.13 -12.84 8.14
N ILE A 93 5.33 -12.98 9.21
CA ILE A 93 5.34 -12.03 10.33
C ILE A 93 6.53 -12.42 11.21
N LEU A 94 7.46 -11.48 11.40
CA LEU A 94 8.60 -11.67 12.29
C LEU A 94 8.24 -11.27 13.72
N GLU A 95 7.54 -10.14 13.86
CA GLU A 95 7.13 -9.58 15.15
C GLU A 95 5.76 -8.89 15.02
N GLU A 96 4.99 -8.89 16.11
CA GLU A 96 3.71 -8.20 16.24
C GLU A 96 3.73 -7.23 17.43
N TYR A 97 3.22 -6.02 17.21
CA TYR A 97 3.19 -4.95 18.20
C TYR A 97 1.74 -4.51 18.45
N PRO A 98 1.10 -4.96 19.54
CA PRO A 98 -0.25 -4.55 19.90
C PRO A 98 -0.31 -3.04 20.17
N LEU A 99 -1.34 -2.39 19.63
CA LEU A 99 -1.68 -1.01 19.95
C LEU A 99 -2.52 -1.04 21.23
N ARG A 100 -2.01 -0.40 22.29
CA ARG A 100 -2.67 -0.29 23.59
C ARG A 100 -3.48 1.00 23.67
#